data_AF-A0A1M8A0T3-F1
#
_entry.id   AF-A0A1M8A0T3-F1
#
_cell.length_a   1.000
_cell.length_b   1.000
_cell.length_c   1.000
_cell.angle_alpha   90.00
_cell.angle_beta   90.00
_cell.angle_gamma   90.00
#
_symmetry.space_group_name_H-M   'P 1'
#
loop_
_entity.id
_entity.type
_entity.pdbx_description
1 polymer ?
#
loop_
_entity_poly.entity_id
_entity_poly.type
_entity_poly.pdbx_seq_one_letter_code
_entity_poly.pdbx_strand_id
1 'polypeptide(L)'
;MAGSKAQRGATDVTLKPVAPPLSHLQTLYQRFDSLRNSIALLREQTLHTPGLEDWPSVQTHYTNLLSHTFSIAAALQSPAAHFMSAQVATLGEFLDNEAQDRNLFGDDESRMSGLLDETPQLPPIEDKDKNNKLPALAVHPVQPIPDSKLNWLGTLLSTVPEMDVASSEAQLLEAYEHAHPQSDEASVAADHEAHDARCLAALRSWYHMLHAPDEDGETYDFTMRMEDEG
;
A
#
# COMPACT_ATOMS: atom_id res chain seq x y z
N MET A 1 29.14 -33.86 46.47
CA MET A 1 28.57 -34.29 45.17
C MET A 1 27.92 -33.08 44.53
N ALA A 2 28.62 -32.51 43.54
CA ALA A 2 28.11 -31.41 42.72
C ALA A 2 27.36 -32.01 41.54
N GLY A 3 26.19 -31.47 41.22
CA GLY A 3 25.29 -31.99 40.19
C GLY A 3 24.45 -30.90 39.55
N SER A 4 25.08 -30.19 38.61
CA SER A 4 24.52 -29.57 37.41
C SER A 4 23.28 -28.67 37.56
N LYS A 5 23.50 -27.38 37.81
CA LYS A 5 22.60 -26.34 37.28
C LYS A 5 22.86 -26.26 35.77
N ALA A 6 21.88 -26.63 34.97
CA ALA A 6 21.89 -26.42 33.53
C ALA A 6 21.99 -24.91 33.25
N GLN A 7 23.21 -24.45 33.02
CA GLN A 7 23.50 -23.12 32.52
C GLN A 7 22.99 -23.10 31.08
N ARG A 8 21.76 -22.61 30.88
CA ARG A 8 21.28 -22.23 29.55
C ARG A 8 22.26 -21.15 29.08
N GLY A 9 23.17 -21.53 28.18
CA GLY A 9 24.01 -20.58 27.48
C GLY A 9 23.07 -19.62 26.77
N ALA A 10 22.98 -18.39 27.27
CA ALA A 10 22.52 -17.27 26.48
C ALA A 10 23.54 -17.15 25.35
N THR A 11 23.25 -17.76 24.21
CA THR A 11 23.93 -17.45 22.97
C THR A 11 23.61 -15.99 22.71
N ASP A 12 24.56 -15.11 22.97
CA ASP A 12 24.51 -13.70 22.59
C ASP A 12 24.29 -13.67 21.08
N VAL A 13 23.03 -13.52 20.66
CA VAL A 13 22.65 -13.31 19.27
C VAL A 13 23.07 -11.88 18.93
N THR A 14 24.37 -11.70 18.72
CA THR A 14 24.93 -10.43 18.29
C THR A 14 24.64 -10.29 16.80
N LEU A 15 23.61 -9.51 16.48
CA LEU A 15 23.32 -9.14 15.10
C LEU A 15 24.57 -8.43 14.53
N LYS A 16 25.03 -8.89 13.37
CA LYS A 16 26.18 -8.28 12.70
C LYS A 16 25.83 -6.81 12.40
N PRO A 17 26.66 -5.83 12.78
CA PRO A 17 26.41 -4.43 12.46
C PRO A 17 26.29 -4.23 10.95
N VAL A 18 25.16 -3.70 10.50
CA VAL A 18 24.91 -3.33 9.10
C VAL A 18 24.92 -1.81 8.99
N ALA A 19 25.52 -1.27 7.92
CA ALA A 19 25.47 0.16 7.65
C ALA A 19 24.00 0.59 7.45
N PRO A 20 23.47 1.50 8.29
CA PRO A 20 22.07 1.89 8.21
C PRO A 20 21.80 2.66 6.90
N PRO A 21 20.63 2.47 6.26
CA PRO A 21 20.24 3.26 5.09
C PRO A 21 19.80 4.67 5.55
N LEU A 22 20.76 5.50 5.95
CA LEU A 22 20.53 6.80 6.58
C LEU A 22 19.71 7.75 5.70
N SER A 23 19.98 7.79 4.40
CA SER A 23 19.23 8.62 3.45
C SER A 23 17.75 8.24 3.42
N HIS A 24 17.45 6.94 3.36
CA HIS A 24 16.09 6.42 3.35
C HIS A 24 15.36 6.71 4.66
N LEU A 25 16.03 6.52 5.80
CA LEU A 25 15.48 6.86 7.12
C LEU A 25 15.22 8.37 7.26
N GLN A 26 16.11 9.23 6.73
CA GLN A 26 15.90 10.68 6.70
C GLN A 26 14.68 11.06 5.84
N THR A 27 14.50 10.42 4.68
CA THR A 27 13.30 10.63 3.84
C THR A 27 12.03 10.22 4.58
N LEU A 28 12.02 9.06 5.24
CA LEU A 28 10.89 8.64 6.07
C LEU A 28 10.60 9.63 7.19
N TYR A 29 11.64 10.07 7.91
CA TYR A 29 11.51 11.06 8.97
C TYR A 29 10.86 12.37 8.46
N GLN A 30 11.30 12.90 7.33
CA GLN A 30 10.71 14.11 6.73
C GLN A 30 9.23 13.91 6.34
N ARG A 31 8.87 12.72 5.84
CA ARG A 31 7.48 12.39 5.49
C ARG A 31 6.60 12.28 6.74
N PHE A 32 7.09 11.64 7.80
CA PHE A 32 6.40 11.58 9.10
C PHE A 32 6.23 12.96 9.74
N ASP A 33 7.23 13.82 9.66
CA ASP A 33 7.13 15.20 10.17
C ASP A 33 6.06 16.00 9.41
N SER A 34 6.00 15.83 8.09
CA SER A 34 4.96 16.43 7.25
C SER A 34 3.56 15.98 7.64
N LEU A 35 3.37 14.67 7.85
CA LEU A 35 2.09 14.11 8.34
C LEU A 35 1.72 14.67 9.71
N ARG A 36 2.68 14.74 10.63
CA ARG A 36 2.47 15.31 11.97
C ARG A 36 2.01 16.76 11.90
N ASN A 37 2.63 17.57 11.04
CA ASN A 37 2.25 18.97 10.84
C ASN A 37 0.84 19.08 10.24
N SER A 38 0.48 18.21 9.28
CA SER A 38 -0.87 18.14 8.71
C SER A 38 -1.93 17.78 9.76
N ILE A 39 -1.66 16.80 10.63
CA ILE A 39 -2.54 16.44 11.75
C ILE A 39 -2.72 17.60 12.73
N ALA A 40 -1.63 18.31 13.05
CA ALA A 40 -1.69 19.47 13.94
C ALA A 40 -2.57 20.58 13.35
N LEU A 41 -2.45 20.85 12.05
CA LEU A 41 -3.27 21.83 11.34
C LEU A 41 -4.75 21.43 11.33
N LEU A 42 -5.06 20.15 11.01
CA LEU A 42 -6.44 19.65 11.04
C LEU A 42 -7.05 19.79 12.44
N ARG A 43 -6.27 19.46 13.49
CA ARG A 43 -6.70 19.63 14.88
C ARG A 43 -6.99 21.10 15.20
N GLU A 44 -6.13 22.01 14.77
CA GLU A 44 -6.34 23.45 14.98
C GLU A 44 -7.64 23.90 14.31
N GLN A 45 -7.87 23.53 13.06
CA GLN A 45 -9.08 23.95 12.36
C GLN A 45 -10.36 23.35 12.95
N THR A 46 -10.35 22.06 13.30
CA THR A 46 -11.50 21.40 13.94
C THR A 46 -11.84 21.98 15.32
N LEU A 47 -10.85 22.54 16.04
CA LEU A 47 -11.08 23.23 17.31
C LEU A 47 -11.63 24.65 17.13
N HIS A 48 -11.31 25.35 16.04
CA HIS A 48 -11.65 26.76 15.84
C HIS A 48 -12.85 26.99 14.91
N THR A 49 -13.28 26.00 14.12
CA THR A 49 -14.51 26.07 13.34
C THR A 49 -15.59 25.12 13.89
N PRO A 50 -16.50 25.59 14.75
CA PRO A 50 -17.66 24.81 15.17
C PRO A 50 -18.78 24.94 14.10
N GLY A 51 -18.66 24.22 12.98
CA GLY A 51 -19.73 24.24 11.96
C GLY A 51 -19.50 23.34 10.75
N LEU A 52 -20.60 22.88 10.14
CA LEU A 52 -20.62 22.10 8.88
C LEU A 52 -20.25 22.95 7.65
N GLU A 53 -20.16 24.27 7.81
CA GLU A 53 -19.97 25.25 6.72
C GLU A 53 -18.55 25.18 6.11
N ASP A 54 -17.55 24.69 6.85
CA ASP A 54 -16.17 24.51 6.36
C ASP A 54 -15.90 23.08 5.84
N TRP A 55 -16.93 22.31 5.50
CA TRP A 55 -16.76 20.92 5.01
C TRP A 55 -15.76 20.78 3.84
N PRO A 56 -15.73 21.66 2.82
CA PRO A 56 -14.73 21.58 1.75
C PRO A 56 -13.29 21.74 2.26
N SER A 57 -13.08 22.62 3.25
CA SER A 57 -11.77 22.83 3.89
C SER A 57 -11.36 21.58 4.67
N VAL A 58 -12.28 21.01 5.46
CA VAL A 58 -12.06 19.75 6.18
C VAL A 58 -11.74 18.59 5.24
N GLN A 59 -12.49 18.46 4.14
CA GLN A 59 -12.23 17.46 3.10
C GLN A 59 -10.83 17.63 2.50
N THR A 60 -10.42 18.86 2.19
CA THR A 60 -9.07 19.13 1.66
C THR A 60 -7.98 18.62 2.62
N HIS A 61 -8.15 18.82 3.92
CA HIS A 61 -7.20 18.31 4.91
C HIS A 61 -7.19 16.79 5.01
N TYR A 62 -8.35 16.13 4.95
CA TYR A 62 -8.40 14.67 4.88
C TYR A 62 -7.72 14.13 3.62
N THR A 63 -7.91 14.75 2.46
CA THR A 63 -7.20 14.38 1.22
C THR A 63 -5.70 14.58 1.34
N ASN A 64 -5.25 15.66 2.00
CA ASN A 64 -3.83 15.87 2.28
C ASN A 64 -3.27 14.79 3.22
N LEU A 65 -4.01 14.46 4.28
CA LEU A 65 -3.65 13.39 5.21
C LEU A 65 -3.52 12.04 4.50
N LEU A 66 -4.47 11.71 3.63
CA LEU A 66 -4.44 10.52 2.78
C LEU A 66 -3.22 10.52 1.85
N SER A 67 -2.90 11.66 1.25
CA SER A 67 -1.74 11.81 0.37
C SER A 67 -0.42 11.59 1.14
N HIS A 68 -0.35 12.09 2.37
CA HIS A 68 0.81 11.88 3.24
C HIS A 68 0.94 10.42 3.69
N THR A 69 -0.15 9.74 4.08
CA THR A 69 -0.11 8.33 4.46
C THR A 69 0.27 7.44 3.28
N PHE A 70 -0.27 7.71 2.09
CA PHE A 70 0.13 7.03 0.85
C PHE A 70 1.63 7.23 0.55
N SER A 71 2.12 8.46 0.67
CA SER A 71 3.54 8.78 0.48
C SER A 71 4.44 8.02 1.47
N ILE A 72 4.01 7.88 2.73
CA ILE A 72 4.76 7.09 3.73
C ILE A 72 4.72 5.60 3.37
N ALA A 73 3.55 5.06 3.02
CA ALA A 73 3.41 3.66 2.62
C ALA A 73 4.31 3.31 1.41
N ALA A 74 4.33 4.17 0.39
CA ALA A 74 5.22 4.00 -0.77
C ALA A 74 6.71 4.02 -0.37
N ALA A 75 7.11 4.92 0.54
CA ALA A 75 8.49 4.96 1.05
C ALA A 75 8.84 3.76 1.94
N LEU A 76 7.86 3.14 2.61
CA LEU A 76 8.05 1.92 3.38
C LEU A 76 8.18 0.69 2.46
N GLN A 77 7.55 0.71 1.28
CA GLN A 77 7.63 -0.35 0.28
C GLN A 77 8.93 -0.32 -0.52
N SER A 78 9.44 0.88 -0.87
CA SER A 78 10.70 1.04 -1.61
C SER A 78 11.50 2.29 -1.21
N PRO A 79 12.84 2.23 -1.21
CA PRO A 79 13.70 3.40 -1.15
C PRO A 79 13.66 4.26 -2.43
N ALA A 80 13.24 3.71 -3.56
CA ALA A 80 13.18 4.41 -4.83
C ALA A 80 11.88 5.23 -4.95
N ALA A 81 12.02 6.53 -5.19
CA ALA A 81 10.88 7.46 -5.27
C ALA A 81 9.87 7.12 -6.39
N HIS A 82 10.33 6.45 -7.45
CA HIS A 82 9.54 6.13 -8.64
C HIS A 82 9.18 4.64 -8.76
N PHE A 83 9.34 3.86 -7.70
CA PHE A 83 9.09 2.41 -7.74
C PHE A 83 7.65 2.09 -8.18
N MET A 84 6.67 2.65 -7.48
CA MET A 84 5.25 2.47 -7.81
C MET A 84 4.89 3.07 -9.18
N SER A 85 5.38 4.28 -9.48
CA SER A 85 5.11 4.92 -10.78
C SER A 85 5.71 4.16 -11.95
N ALA A 86 6.87 3.53 -11.78
CA ALA A 86 7.49 2.69 -12.81
C ALA A 86 6.66 1.42 -13.04
N GLN A 87 6.16 0.78 -11.98
CA GLN A 87 5.27 -0.38 -12.12
C GLN A 87 3.96 -0.02 -12.83
N VAL A 88 3.36 1.13 -12.50
CA VAL A 88 2.17 1.64 -13.20
C VAL A 88 2.47 1.94 -14.67
N ALA A 89 3.62 2.54 -14.98
CA ALA A 89 4.02 2.80 -16.36
C ALA A 89 4.22 1.51 -17.17
N THR A 90 4.88 0.50 -16.59
CA THR A 90 5.03 -0.82 -17.22
C THR A 90 3.68 -1.50 -17.44
N LEU A 91 2.74 -1.36 -16.50
CA LEU A 91 1.37 -1.86 -16.67
C LEU A 91 0.66 -1.13 -17.81
N GLY A 92 0.76 0.20 -17.89
CA GLY A 92 0.19 0.99 -18.99
C GLY A 92 0.73 0.56 -20.35
N GLU A 93 2.06 0.47 -20.49
CA GLU A 93 2.70 0.00 -21.73
C GLU A 93 2.25 -1.41 -22.11
N PHE A 94 2.11 -2.31 -21.14
CA PHE A 94 1.58 -3.65 -21.39
C PHE A 94 0.14 -3.60 -21.93
N LEU A 95 -0.73 -2.80 -21.33
CA LEU A 95 -2.12 -2.68 -21.76
C LEU A 95 -2.23 -2.02 -23.14
N ASP A 96 -1.40 -1.02 -23.44
CA ASP A 96 -1.35 -0.38 -24.76
C ASP A 96 -0.92 -1.38 -25.84
N ASN A 97 0.12 -2.17 -25.56
CA ASN A 97 0.57 -3.23 -26.46
C ASN A 97 -0.50 -4.32 -26.62
N GLU A 98 -1.17 -4.72 -25.54
CA GLU A 98 -2.27 -5.69 -25.59
C GLU A 98 -3.41 -5.19 -26.49
N ALA A 99 -3.75 -3.91 -26.40
CA ALA A 99 -4.79 -3.31 -27.22
C ALA A 99 -4.44 -3.30 -28.72
N GLN A 100 -3.17 -3.00 -29.05
CA GLN A 100 -2.67 -3.02 -30.42
C GLN A 100 -2.57 -4.45 -30.98
N ASP A 101 -1.98 -5.37 -30.22
CA ASP A 101 -1.73 -6.75 -30.66
C ASP A 101 -3.02 -7.53 -30.88
N ARG A 102 -4.04 -7.30 -30.06
CA ARG A 102 -5.35 -7.96 -30.14
C ARG A 102 -6.38 -7.16 -30.95
N ASN A 103 -5.98 -6.02 -31.52
CA ASN A 103 -6.88 -5.12 -32.24
C ASN A 103 -8.17 -4.80 -31.45
N LEU A 104 -8.04 -4.55 -30.13
CA LEU A 104 -9.17 -4.29 -29.21
C LEU A 104 -9.87 -2.95 -29.48
N PHE A 105 -9.30 -2.14 -30.37
CA PHE A 105 -9.86 -0.89 -30.88
C PHE A 105 -10.48 -1.03 -32.28
N GLY A 106 -10.47 -2.23 -32.88
CA GLY A 106 -11.08 -2.51 -34.18
C GLY A 106 -12.60 -2.75 -34.10
N ASP A 107 -13.18 -3.37 -35.14
CA ASP A 107 -14.63 -3.64 -35.19
C ASP A 107 -15.15 -4.46 -34.00
N ASP A 108 -16.41 -4.25 -33.57
CA ASP A 108 -17.03 -4.87 -32.39
C ASP A 108 -16.86 -6.41 -32.30
N GLU A 109 -16.91 -7.11 -33.44
CA GLU A 109 -16.66 -8.56 -33.52
C GLU A 109 -15.22 -8.91 -33.11
N SER A 110 -14.23 -8.09 -33.50
CA SER A 110 -12.82 -8.26 -33.15
C SER A 110 -12.57 -7.92 -31.67
N ARG A 111 -13.24 -6.88 -31.15
CA ARG A 111 -13.14 -6.46 -29.74
C ARG A 111 -13.70 -7.53 -28.80
N MET A 112 -14.89 -8.05 -29.09
CA MET A 112 -15.54 -9.09 -28.31
C MET A 112 -14.77 -10.41 -28.36
N SER A 113 -14.19 -10.76 -29.52
CA SER A 113 -13.34 -11.94 -29.65
C SER A 113 -12.03 -11.81 -28.86
N GLY A 114 -11.35 -10.66 -28.94
CA GLY A 114 -10.08 -10.41 -28.22
C GLY A 114 -10.21 -10.31 -26.70
N LEU A 115 -11.39 -9.93 -26.18
CA LEU A 115 -11.72 -9.92 -24.75
C LEU A 115 -12.01 -11.32 -24.17
N LEU A 116 -12.39 -12.28 -25.01
CA LEU A 116 -12.80 -13.63 -24.60
C LEU A 116 -11.67 -14.67 -24.68
N ASP A 117 -10.55 -14.34 -25.32
CA ASP A 117 -9.42 -15.24 -25.54
C ASP A 117 -8.47 -15.30 -24.33
N GLU A 118 -7.80 -16.45 -24.10
CA GLU A 118 -6.92 -16.68 -22.93
C GLU A 118 -5.93 -15.51 -22.78
N THR A 119 -6.11 -14.72 -21.72
CA THR A 119 -5.44 -13.44 -21.59
C THR A 119 -3.97 -13.62 -21.22
N PRO A 120 -3.06 -12.78 -21.73
CA PRO A 120 -1.65 -12.88 -21.38
C PRO A 120 -1.49 -12.62 -19.88
N GLN A 121 -0.55 -13.31 -19.24
CA GLN A 121 -0.23 -13.07 -17.84
C GLN A 121 0.31 -11.65 -17.69
N LEU A 122 -0.25 -10.88 -16.73
CA LEU A 122 0.22 -9.51 -16.47
C LEU A 122 1.71 -9.50 -16.10
N PRO A 123 2.41 -8.39 -16.35
CA PRO A 123 3.74 -8.21 -15.79
C PRO A 123 3.66 -8.37 -14.26
N PRO A 124 4.64 -9.04 -13.63
CA PRO A 124 4.62 -9.24 -12.19
C PRO A 124 4.70 -7.89 -11.47
N ILE A 125 3.70 -7.61 -10.66
CA ILE A 125 3.66 -6.44 -9.76
C ILE A 125 4.36 -6.86 -8.47
N GLU A 126 5.40 -6.13 -8.08
CA GLU A 126 6.16 -6.39 -6.86
C GLU A 126 5.68 -5.45 -5.74
N ASP A 127 5.14 -6.03 -4.66
CA ASP A 127 4.66 -5.27 -3.50
C ASP A 127 5.77 -4.51 -2.77
N LYS A 128 6.99 -5.06 -2.81
CA LYS A 128 8.17 -4.53 -2.12
C LYS A 128 9.37 -4.60 -3.02
N ASP A 129 10.16 -3.53 -3.01
CA ASP A 129 11.44 -3.50 -3.70
C ASP A 129 12.41 -4.48 -3.01
N LYS A 130 13.06 -5.34 -3.81
CA LYS A 130 14.09 -6.28 -3.34
C LYS A 130 15.25 -5.58 -2.63
N ASN A 131 15.49 -4.31 -2.93
CA ASN A 131 16.53 -3.49 -2.32
C ASN A 131 16.08 -2.84 -1.00
N ASN A 132 14.82 -3.02 -0.59
CA ASN A 132 14.31 -2.47 0.64
C ASN A 132 14.92 -3.18 1.86
N LYS A 133 15.76 -2.47 2.59
CA LYS A 133 16.45 -2.99 3.77
C LYS A 133 15.61 -2.86 5.05
N LEU A 134 14.53 -2.08 5.05
CA LEU A 134 13.74 -1.76 6.25
C LEU A 134 13.19 -3.00 6.98
N PRO A 135 12.62 -4.02 6.30
CA PRO A 135 12.07 -5.19 6.99
C PRO A 135 13.11 -6.00 7.77
N ALA A 136 14.39 -5.88 7.40
CA ALA A 136 15.49 -6.57 8.05
C ALA A 136 16.22 -5.71 9.10
N LEU A 137 15.84 -4.44 9.28
CA LEU A 137 16.47 -3.58 10.28
C LEU A 137 15.90 -3.87 11.66
N ALA A 138 16.77 -4.27 12.58
CA ALA A 138 16.49 -4.32 14.00
C ALA A 138 17.19 -3.14 14.69
N VAL A 139 16.46 -2.41 15.54
CA VAL A 139 17.02 -1.34 16.36
C VAL A 139 17.41 -1.92 17.71
N HIS A 140 18.69 -1.87 18.04
CA HIS A 140 19.20 -2.23 19.36
C HIS A 140 19.92 -1.04 19.99
N PRO A 141 19.66 -0.70 21.27
CA PRO A 141 20.38 0.36 21.96
C PRO A 141 21.86 0.01 22.09
N VAL A 142 22.75 0.88 21.59
CA VAL A 142 24.21 0.64 21.60
C VAL A 142 24.83 0.96 22.96
N GLN A 143 24.23 1.87 23.72
CA GLN A 143 24.70 2.28 25.04
C GLN A 143 23.78 1.74 26.14
N PRO A 144 24.34 1.37 27.32
CA PRO A 144 23.54 0.95 28.45
C PRO A 144 22.60 2.09 28.87
N ILE A 145 21.31 1.80 28.90
CA ILE A 145 20.27 2.77 29.23
C ILE A 145 20.14 2.82 30.77
N PRO A 146 20.07 4.01 31.38
CA PRO A 146 19.78 4.13 32.80
C PRO A 146 18.46 3.46 33.17
N ASP A 147 18.40 2.74 34.29
CA ASP A 147 17.20 2.00 34.72
C ASP A 147 15.93 2.88 34.82
N SER A 148 16.11 4.17 35.11
CA SER A 148 15.02 5.16 35.15
C SER A 148 14.35 5.43 33.80
N LYS A 149 14.99 5.08 32.68
CA LYS A 149 14.49 5.31 31.31
C LYS A 149 14.06 4.04 30.57
N LEU A 150 14.20 2.86 31.20
CA LEU A 150 13.86 1.59 30.57
C LEU A 150 12.37 1.52 30.17
N ASN A 151 11.46 1.95 31.05
CA ASN A 151 10.03 1.94 30.75
C ASN A 151 9.67 2.87 29.58
N TRP A 152 10.24 4.08 29.55
CA TRP A 152 10.02 5.04 28.46
C TRP A 152 10.52 4.49 27.12
N LEU A 153 11.71 3.89 27.10
CA LEU A 153 12.25 3.32 25.87
C LEU A 153 11.44 2.10 25.41
N GLY A 154 10.99 1.28 26.36
CA GLY A 154 10.10 0.15 26.09
C GLY A 154 8.82 0.60 25.39
N THR A 155 8.21 1.71 25.83
CA THR A 155 7.05 2.29 25.14
C THR A 155 7.42 2.83 23.76
N LEU A 156 8.57 3.49 23.61
CA LEU A 156 8.97 4.13 22.35
C LEU A 156 9.36 3.12 21.25
N LEU A 157 9.96 1.99 21.63
CA LEU A 157 10.34 0.92 20.71
C LEU A 157 9.27 -0.18 20.60
N SER A 158 8.13 -0.02 21.27
CA SER A 158 7.03 -0.98 21.19
C SER A 158 6.49 -1.04 19.76
N THR A 159 6.44 -2.24 19.21
CA THR A 159 5.73 -2.56 17.96
C THR A 159 4.38 -3.21 18.22
N VAL A 160 3.92 -3.20 19.48
CA VAL A 160 2.60 -3.73 19.84
C VAL A 160 1.54 -2.78 19.27
N PRO A 161 0.55 -3.30 18.52
CA PRO A 161 -0.53 -2.46 17.98
C PRO A 161 -1.36 -1.82 19.10
N GLU A 162 -2.04 -0.73 18.78
CA GLU A 162 -2.96 -0.09 19.71
C GLU A 162 -4.11 -1.05 20.07
N MET A 163 -4.62 -0.96 21.30
CA MET A 163 -5.63 -1.89 21.82
C MET A 163 -6.91 -1.91 20.97
N ASP A 164 -7.34 -0.75 20.49
CA ASP A 164 -8.52 -0.63 19.64
C ASP A 164 -8.29 -1.34 18.29
N VAL A 165 -7.10 -1.20 17.71
CA VAL A 165 -6.71 -1.90 16.47
C VAL A 165 -6.68 -3.40 16.69
N ALA A 166 -6.05 -3.87 17.77
CA ALA A 166 -5.96 -5.29 18.09
C ALA A 166 -7.34 -5.91 18.35
N SER A 167 -8.25 -5.18 19.00
CA SER A 167 -9.61 -5.66 19.24
C SER A 167 -10.45 -5.71 17.96
N SER A 168 -10.29 -4.74 17.08
CA SER A 168 -10.94 -4.72 15.76
C SER A 168 -10.46 -5.88 14.89
N GLU A 169 -9.14 -6.13 14.86
CA GLU A 169 -8.56 -7.27 14.15
C GLU A 169 -9.09 -8.61 14.67
N ALA A 170 -9.18 -8.78 16.00
CA ALA A 170 -9.74 -9.99 16.61
C ALA A 170 -11.21 -10.21 16.23
N GLN A 171 -12.03 -9.15 16.21
CA GLN A 171 -13.43 -9.23 15.80
C GLN A 171 -13.58 -9.62 14.32
N LEU A 172 -12.73 -9.07 13.45
CA LEU A 172 -12.74 -9.40 12.03
C LEU A 172 -12.31 -10.86 11.78
N LEU A 173 -11.30 -11.34 12.52
CA LEU A 173 -10.87 -12.74 12.48
C LEU A 173 -11.99 -13.69 12.94
N GLU A 174 -12.64 -13.39 14.07
CA GLU A 174 -13.76 -14.21 14.57
C GLU A 174 -14.93 -14.24 13.57
N ALA A 175 -15.27 -13.10 12.96
CA ALA A 175 -16.30 -13.03 11.93
C ALA A 175 -15.93 -13.86 10.68
N TYR A 176 -14.65 -13.82 10.27
CA TYR A 176 -14.15 -14.59 9.14
C TYR A 176 -14.19 -16.10 9.43
N GLU A 177 -13.70 -16.53 10.60
CA GLU A 177 -13.72 -17.94 11.04
C GLU A 177 -15.15 -18.49 11.13
N HIS A 178 -16.09 -17.68 11.63
CA HIS A 178 -17.50 -18.07 11.69
C HIS A 178 -18.12 -18.21 10.29
N ALA A 179 -17.75 -17.34 9.34
CA ALA A 179 -18.24 -17.41 7.97
C ALA A 179 -17.60 -18.55 7.16
N HIS A 180 -16.36 -18.95 7.49
CA HIS A 180 -15.58 -19.95 6.76
C HIS A 180 -15.02 -21.05 7.68
N PRO A 181 -15.88 -21.87 8.31
CA PRO A 181 -15.50 -22.84 9.35
C PRO A 181 -14.61 -24.01 8.86
N GLN A 182 -14.38 -24.13 7.56
CA GLN A 182 -13.55 -25.17 6.93
C GLN A 182 -12.54 -24.59 5.92
N SER A 183 -12.26 -23.28 5.99
CA SER A 183 -11.25 -22.67 5.14
C SER A 183 -9.89 -23.25 5.48
N ASP A 184 -9.24 -23.87 4.49
CA ASP A 184 -7.81 -24.21 4.57
C ASP A 184 -6.98 -23.17 3.80
N GLU A 185 -5.68 -23.13 4.09
CA GLU A 185 -4.75 -22.17 3.47
C GLU A 185 -4.80 -22.24 1.93
N ALA A 186 -5.03 -23.43 1.37
CA ALA A 186 -5.18 -23.63 -0.06
C ALA A 186 -6.46 -23.00 -0.63
N SER A 187 -7.58 -23.11 0.08
CA SER A 187 -8.85 -22.49 -0.32
C SER A 187 -8.76 -20.97 -0.25
N VAL A 188 -8.11 -20.40 0.76
CA VAL A 188 -7.88 -18.95 0.85
C VAL A 188 -7.02 -18.46 -0.31
N ALA A 189 -5.93 -19.19 -0.62
CA ALA A 189 -5.06 -18.84 -1.74
C ALA A 189 -5.82 -18.88 -3.08
N ALA A 190 -6.65 -19.91 -3.30
CA ALA A 190 -7.48 -20.02 -4.49
C ALA A 190 -8.54 -18.90 -4.58
N ASP A 191 -9.16 -18.55 -3.46
CA ASP A 191 -10.14 -17.45 -3.40
C ASP A 191 -9.51 -16.09 -3.68
N HIS A 192 -8.29 -15.85 -3.16
CA HIS A 192 -7.52 -14.65 -3.48
C HIS A 192 -7.14 -14.59 -4.95
N GLU A 193 -6.61 -15.69 -5.52
CA GLU A 193 -6.27 -15.75 -6.95
C GLU A 193 -7.50 -15.50 -7.83
N ALA A 194 -8.64 -16.10 -7.50
CA ALA A 194 -9.89 -15.89 -8.22
C ALA A 194 -10.43 -14.45 -8.07
N HIS A 195 -10.28 -13.84 -6.90
CA HIS A 195 -10.63 -12.44 -6.67
C HIS A 195 -9.75 -11.50 -7.50
N ASP A 196 -8.44 -11.69 -7.45
CA ASP A 196 -7.47 -10.86 -8.15
C ASP A 196 -7.66 -10.98 -9.67
N ALA A 197 -7.89 -12.19 -10.18
CA ALA A 197 -8.23 -12.41 -11.58
C ALA A 197 -9.47 -11.61 -12.02
N ARG A 198 -10.52 -11.54 -11.19
CA ARG A 198 -11.72 -10.73 -11.46
C ARG A 198 -11.43 -9.23 -11.44
N CYS A 199 -10.70 -8.75 -10.44
CA CYS A 199 -10.32 -7.33 -10.34
C CYS A 199 -9.46 -6.90 -11.54
N LEU A 200 -8.53 -7.75 -11.95
CA LEU A 200 -7.67 -7.50 -13.11
C LEU A 200 -8.45 -7.49 -14.42
N ALA A 201 -9.37 -8.44 -14.61
CA ALA A 201 -10.25 -8.44 -15.77
C ALA A 201 -11.11 -7.17 -15.83
N ALA A 202 -11.66 -6.74 -14.69
CA ALA A 202 -12.41 -5.50 -14.60
C ALA A 202 -11.54 -4.28 -14.95
N LEU A 203 -10.33 -4.19 -14.38
CA LEU A 203 -9.39 -3.09 -14.64
C LEU A 203 -8.99 -3.02 -16.12
N ARG A 204 -8.68 -4.17 -16.73
CA ARG A 204 -8.40 -4.27 -18.17
C ARG A 204 -9.57 -3.80 -19.02
N SER A 205 -10.78 -4.30 -18.72
CA SER A 205 -11.98 -3.91 -19.46
C SER A 205 -12.24 -2.40 -19.36
N TRP A 206 -12.02 -1.82 -18.18
CA TRP A 206 -12.15 -0.39 -17.96
C TRP A 206 -11.09 0.41 -18.72
N TYR A 207 -9.83 -0.02 -18.69
CA TYR A 207 -8.74 0.62 -19.42
C TYR A 207 -9.01 0.66 -20.93
N HIS A 208 -9.32 -0.50 -21.51
CA HIS A 208 -9.59 -0.63 -22.94
C HIS A 208 -10.85 0.11 -23.37
N MET A 209 -11.86 0.21 -22.50
CA MET A 209 -13.05 1.02 -22.76
C MET A 209 -12.74 2.53 -22.74
N LEU A 210 -11.92 2.97 -21.78
CA LEU A 210 -11.56 4.39 -21.64
C LEU A 210 -10.71 4.87 -22.82
N HIS A 211 -9.76 4.05 -23.25
CA HIS A 211 -8.80 4.39 -24.29
C HIS A 211 -9.22 3.96 -25.70
N ALA A 212 -10.41 3.36 -25.85
CA ALA A 212 -10.94 3.04 -27.17
C ALA A 212 -11.31 4.31 -27.94
N PRO A 213 -10.86 4.43 -29.21
CA PRO A 213 -11.35 5.46 -30.10
C PRO A 213 -12.81 5.19 -30.48
N ASP A 214 -13.55 6.27 -30.72
CA ASP A 214 -14.90 6.23 -31.29
C ASP A 214 -14.87 6.04 -32.82
N GLU A 215 -16.05 6.09 -33.46
CA GLU A 215 -16.20 5.90 -34.92
C GLU A 215 -15.41 6.94 -35.75
N ASP A 216 -15.10 8.10 -35.17
CA ASP A 216 -14.36 9.19 -35.79
C ASP A 216 -12.85 9.14 -35.45
N GLY A 217 -12.41 8.16 -34.64
CA GLY A 217 -11.03 7.97 -34.25
C GLY A 217 -10.62 8.76 -33.00
N GLU A 218 -11.56 9.42 -32.32
CA GLU A 218 -11.31 10.25 -31.14
C GLU A 218 -11.45 9.43 -29.86
N THR A 219 -10.55 9.64 -28.91
CA THR A 219 -10.61 8.97 -27.60
C THR A 219 -11.49 9.80 -26.65
N TYR A 220 -12.20 9.11 -25.74
CA TYR A 220 -13.07 9.79 -24.78
C TYR A 220 -12.32 10.82 -23.91
N ASP A 221 -12.57 12.10 -24.15
CA ASP A 221 -12.09 13.22 -23.33
C ASP A 221 -13.22 13.75 -22.44
N PHE A 222 -13.04 13.68 -21.13
CA PHE A 222 -14.01 14.15 -20.13
C PHE A 222 -14.22 15.67 -20.16
N THR A 223 -13.33 16.44 -20.80
CA THR A 223 -13.47 17.89 -20.97
C THR A 223 -14.47 18.27 -22.06
N MET A 224 -14.69 17.39 -23.05
CA MET A 224 -15.65 17.61 -24.15
C MET A 224 -17.11 17.66 -23.68
N ARG A 225 -17.42 17.21 -22.45
CA ARG A 225 -18.76 17.34 -21.86
C ARG A 225 -19.13 18.77 -21.47
N MET A 226 -18.16 19.67 -21.32
CA MET A 226 -18.40 20.99 -20.74
C MET A 226 -18.67 22.09 -21.78
N GLU A 227 -18.67 21.78 -23.08
CA GLU A 227 -18.80 22.79 -24.14
C GLU A 227 -20.24 23.12 -24.56
N ASP A 228 -21.26 22.44 -24.00
CA ASP A 228 -22.68 22.63 -24.38
C ASP A 228 -23.52 23.44 -23.37
N GLU A 229 -22.90 24.36 -22.61
CA GLU A 229 -23.62 25.42 -21.89
C GLU A 229 -23.11 26.82 -22.29
N GLY A 230 -23.55 27.27 -23.47
CA GLY A 230 -23.42 28.65 -23.97
C GLY A 230 -24.76 29.35 -24.14
#